data_AF-A0A2P1PMS2-F1
#
_entry.id   AF-A0A2P1PMS2-F1
#
_cell.length_a   1.000
_cell.length_b   1.000
_cell.length_c   1.000
_cell.angle_alpha   90.00
_cell.angle_beta   90.00
_cell.angle_gamma   90.00
#
_symmetry.space_group_name_H-M   'P 1'
#
loop_
_entity.id
_entity.type
_entity.pdbx_description
1 polymer ?
#
loop_
_entity_poly.entity_id
_entity_poly.type
_entity_poly.pdbx_seq_one_letter_code
_entity_poly.pdbx_strand_id
1 'polypeptide(L)'
;MLNKALKPAQKQLLTPNQAGVPAYGFGPKQALAQLAMTGCLNSTFYSSAEAQLSELLKRCFEVDPDFVAKTALYARKHGYMKDTPALLVAWLASFAGELGEQVFPRVIDNGGMLRNLVGILRSGLVARQSLGSRPKRWVQRWLEQASDESLIKAMVGNDPSLADVIKMVHPRAPSRERNALFACILGRPCDAELLPKALLELERFRLNPNQPVPNVPFQLLTGRPLGKEHWIQIARQASWTMTRMNLNTFMRHGVLEDEPTVRLIARRLADRDQVRRAKAMPYQLLTTYQAALAIPEKIRQALRTATEHAIENVPRIPGSVAVLVDVSGSMESAVTGYRNGATSTTRCVDVAGLMAAAVLHRNSGAMVMPFNDQVRNWRRPAHGGVLETAQALAALLGGGTQCSAPLAALNQMSVAPDTVIMFSDNQSWMDARLGETEYQRQWRVLKQRNPNAKLICVDLQPYTNSQIKDQRDVLNIGGFSDEMFKRIAEFAAGNSDGKFWVDQIDSMQI
;
A
#
# COMPACT_ATOMS: atom_id res chain seq x y z
N MET A 1 31.56 -25.32 -40.41
CA MET A 1 32.38 -25.47 -39.18
C MET A 1 32.57 -24.07 -38.60
N LEU A 2 31.70 -23.64 -37.69
CA LEU A 2 31.88 -23.62 -36.23
C LEU A 2 33.06 -22.74 -35.77
N ASN A 3 32.74 -21.47 -35.45
CA ASN A 3 33.33 -20.80 -34.29
C ASN A 3 32.36 -19.70 -33.78
N LYS A 4 31.46 -20.11 -32.88
CA LYS A 4 30.69 -19.20 -32.03
C LYS A 4 31.61 -18.75 -30.89
N ALA A 5 32.12 -17.53 -30.97
CA ALA A 5 32.75 -16.88 -29.83
C ALA A 5 31.67 -16.60 -28.76
N LEU A 6 31.78 -17.31 -27.64
CA LEU A 6 31.05 -17.05 -26.40
C LEU A 6 31.29 -15.61 -25.97
N LYS A 7 30.25 -14.77 -25.97
CA LYS A 7 30.26 -13.51 -25.22
C LYS A 7 30.43 -13.85 -23.74
N PRO A 8 31.37 -13.25 -23.01
CA PRO A 8 31.47 -13.47 -21.58
C PRO A 8 30.20 -12.97 -20.90
N ALA A 9 29.61 -13.80 -20.04
CA ALA A 9 28.51 -13.40 -19.17
C ALA A 9 28.93 -12.15 -18.38
N GLN A 10 28.14 -11.08 -18.46
CA GLN A 10 28.34 -9.87 -17.66
C GLN A 10 28.45 -10.26 -16.19
N LYS A 11 29.63 -10.04 -15.60
CA LYS A 11 29.92 -10.25 -14.19
C LYS A 11 29.12 -9.19 -13.42
N GLN A 12 27.95 -9.56 -12.89
CA GLN A 12 27.11 -8.66 -12.09
C GLN A 12 27.85 -8.30 -10.80
N LEU A 13 28.03 -7.00 -10.57
CA LEU A 13 28.75 -6.44 -9.44
C LEU A 13 27.93 -6.62 -8.15
N LEU A 14 28.56 -7.22 -7.14
CA LEU A 14 28.06 -7.22 -5.76
C LEU A 14 28.10 -5.79 -5.25
N THR A 15 26.96 -5.26 -4.79
CA THR A 15 26.89 -3.91 -4.22
C THR A 15 26.67 -4.05 -2.72
N PRO A 16 27.42 -3.34 -1.85
CA PRO A 16 27.16 -3.39 -0.42
C PRO A 16 25.74 -2.91 -0.13
N ASN A 17 24.99 -3.65 0.70
CA ASN A 17 23.75 -3.12 1.26
C ASN A 17 24.03 -2.04 2.33
N GLN A 18 22.97 -1.47 2.92
CA GLN A 18 23.10 -0.43 3.96
C GLN A 18 23.87 -0.91 5.22
N ALA A 19 24.05 -2.23 5.38
CA ALA A 19 24.82 -2.86 6.45
C ALA A 19 26.24 -3.31 6.01
N GLY A 20 26.68 -2.95 4.80
CA GLY A 20 28.04 -3.22 4.31
C GLY A 20 28.30 -4.65 3.79
N VAL A 21 27.25 -5.47 3.61
CA VAL A 21 27.37 -6.88 3.17
C VAL A 21 27.14 -7.00 1.66
N PRO A 22 27.84 -7.92 0.94
CA PRO A 22 27.65 -8.13 -0.49
C PRO A 22 26.21 -8.56 -0.81
N ALA A 23 25.47 -7.75 -1.54
CA ALA A 23 24.12 -8.07 -2.00
C ALA A 23 24.03 -8.03 -3.53
N TYR A 24 23.08 -8.80 -4.09
CA TYR A 24 22.84 -8.83 -5.53
C TYR A 24 21.90 -7.68 -5.90
N GLY A 25 22.36 -6.79 -6.78
CA GLY A 25 21.55 -5.69 -7.28
C GLY A 25 20.49 -6.17 -8.28
N PHE A 26 19.24 -5.77 -8.10
CA PHE A 26 18.22 -5.96 -9.13
C PHE A 26 18.60 -5.23 -10.43
N GLY A 27 18.18 -5.77 -11.58
CA GLY A 27 18.24 -5.03 -12.83
C GLY A 27 17.37 -3.76 -12.76
N PRO A 28 17.67 -2.69 -13.51
CA PRO A 28 17.01 -1.39 -13.36
C PRO A 28 15.47 -1.43 -13.41
N LYS A 29 14.88 -2.17 -14.38
CA LYS A 29 13.42 -2.36 -14.48
C LYS A 29 12.81 -3.03 -13.25
N GLN A 30 13.46 -4.08 -12.74
CA GLN A 30 13.01 -4.80 -11.56
C GLN A 30 13.13 -3.93 -10.30
N ALA A 31 14.22 -3.18 -10.16
CA ALA A 31 14.42 -2.24 -9.06
C ALA A 31 13.33 -1.15 -9.04
N LEU A 32 13.04 -0.55 -10.20
CA LEU A 32 11.97 0.46 -10.32
C LEU A 32 10.59 -0.13 -9.98
N ALA A 33 10.28 -1.32 -10.52
CA ALA A 33 9.02 -2.00 -10.24
C ALA A 33 8.86 -2.29 -8.75
N GLN A 34 9.94 -2.72 -8.09
CA GLN A 34 9.95 -3.00 -6.66
C GLN A 34 9.65 -1.75 -5.85
N LEU A 35 10.42 -0.69 -6.04
CA LEU A 35 10.23 0.58 -5.35
C LEU A 35 8.85 1.20 -5.61
N ALA A 36 8.29 1.00 -6.81
CA ALA A 36 6.98 1.49 -7.17
C ALA A 36 5.83 0.75 -6.45
N MET A 37 5.98 -0.56 -6.22
CA MET A 37 4.95 -1.41 -5.63
C MET A 37 5.02 -1.49 -4.10
N THR A 38 6.16 -1.16 -3.48
CA THR A 38 6.34 -1.18 -2.02
C THR A 38 5.86 0.07 -1.31
N GLY A 39 5.42 1.11 -2.03
CA GLY A 39 4.73 2.27 -1.43
C GLY A 39 5.61 3.14 -0.52
N CYS A 40 6.85 3.40 -0.92
CA CYS A 40 7.89 4.11 -0.16
C CYS A 40 7.66 5.60 0.10
N LEU A 41 6.63 6.19 -0.51
CA LEU A 41 6.32 7.60 -0.34
C LEU A 41 5.06 7.66 0.50
N ASN A 42 5.23 7.65 1.82
CA ASN A 42 4.20 8.13 2.73
C ASN A 42 4.68 9.49 3.25
N SER A 43 3.87 10.50 3.02
CA SER A 43 4.06 11.90 3.42
C SER A 43 4.47 12.08 4.89
N THR A 44 5.77 12.16 5.17
CA THR A 44 6.50 13.31 5.77
C THR A 44 7.91 12.89 6.26
N PHE A 45 8.92 13.54 5.67
CA PHE A 45 10.33 13.72 6.08
C PHE A 45 10.97 12.79 7.13
N TYR A 46 11.83 11.89 6.64
CA TYR A 46 13.09 11.43 7.28
C TYR A 46 14.12 11.13 6.19
N SER A 47 15.41 11.09 6.55
CA SER A 47 16.55 10.78 5.68
C SER A 47 16.40 9.50 4.85
N SER A 48 15.60 8.53 5.30
CA SER A 48 15.28 7.29 4.56
C SER A 48 14.25 7.50 3.44
N ALA A 49 13.28 8.40 3.61
CA ALA A 49 12.28 8.72 2.58
C ALA A 49 12.90 9.55 1.44
N GLU A 50 13.81 10.48 1.76
CA GLU A 50 14.60 11.21 0.77
C GLU A 50 15.56 10.29 0.00
N ALA A 51 16.21 9.36 0.69
CA ALA A 51 17.08 8.37 0.06
C ALA A 51 16.29 7.45 -0.89
N GLN A 52 15.12 6.95 -0.47
CA GLN A 52 14.26 6.10 -1.31
C GLN A 52 13.68 6.86 -2.51
N LEU A 53 13.29 8.12 -2.30
CA LEU A 53 12.84 9.01 -3.37
C LEU A 53 13.95 9.24 -4.41
N SER A 54 15.15 9.60 -3.93
CA SER A 54 16.32 9.83 -4.77
C SER A 54 16.67 8.58 -5.58
N GLU A 55 16.58 7.42 -4.94
CA GLU A 55 16.83 6.13 -5.56
C GLU A 55 15.77 5.77 -6.61
N LEU A 56 14.47 5.97 -6.33
CA LEU A 56 13.41 5.79 -7.32
C LEU A 56 13.62 6.69 -8.54
N LEU A 57 13.93 7.97 -8.33
CA LEU A 57 14.22 8.92 -9.41
C LEU A 57 15.44 8.50 -10.22
N LYS A 58 16.51 8.06 -9.55
CA LYS A 58 17.70 7.49 -10.21
C LYS A 58 17.32 6.31 -11.09
N ARG A 59 16.50 5.37 -10.60
CA ARG A 59 16.05 4.22 -11.41
C ARG A 59 15.20 4.62 -12.61
N CYS A 60 14.46 5.73 -12.54
CA CYS A 60 13.74 6.25 -13.71
C CYS A 60 14.68 6.63 -14.87
N PHE A 61 15.90 7.09 -14.57
CA PHE A 61 16.90 7.43 -15.59
C PHE A 61 17.67 6.22 -16.13
N GLU A 62 17.54 5.05 -15.50
CA GLU A 62 18.21 3.81 -15.92
C GLU A 62 17.31 2.90 -16.78
N VAL A 63 16.07 3.32 -17.07
CA VAL A 63 15.09 2.56 -17.87
C VAL A 63 14.44 3.44 -18.93
N ASP A 64 13.82 2.81 -19.93
CA ASP A 64 13.07 3.52 -20.96
C ASP A 64 11.86 4.28 -20.37
N PRO A 65 11.57 5.51 -20.81
CA PRO A 65 10.41 6.27 -20.34
C PRO A 65 9.06 5.54 -20.54
N ASP A 66 8.94 4.69 -21.56
CA ASP A 66 7.78 3.81 -21.78
C ASP A 66 7.54 2.91 -20.56
N PHE A 67 8.61 2.31 -20.04
CA PHE A 67 8.52 1.45 -18.86
C PHE A 67 8.14 2.25 -17.61
N VAL A 68 8.64 3.49 -17.46
CA VAL A 68 8.23 4.39 -16.36
C VAL A 68 6.73 4.68 -16.41
N ALA A 69 6.20 4.97 -17.60
CA ALA A 69 4.78 5.23 -17.84
C ALA A 69 3.89 4.02 -17.52
N LYS A 70 4.30 2.83 -17.98
CA LYS A 70 3.64 1.57 -17.65
C LYS A 70 3.71 1.26 -16.15
N THR A 71 4.83 1.54 -15.50
CA THR A 71 5.01 1.36 -14.05
C THR A 71 4.05 2.26 -13.27
N ALA A 72 3.89 3.53 -13.68
CA ALA A 72 2.94 4.45 -13.06
C ALA A 72 1.49 3.94 -13.16
N LEU A 73 1.09 3.44 -14.32
CA LEU A 73 -0.22 2.82 -14.53
C LEU A 73 -0.41 1.59 -13.66
N TYR A 74 0.58 0.70 -13.63
CA TYR A 74 0.51 -0.56 -12.89
C TYR A 74 0.43 -0.31 -11.38
N ALA A 75 1.30 0.55 -10.85
CA ALA A 75 1.32 0.92 -9.43
C ALA A 75 -0.02 1.55 -8.98
N ARG A 76 -0.66 2.35 -9.86
CA ARG A 76 -1.97 2.93 -9.55
C ARG A 76 -3.11 1.91 -9.63
N LYS A 77 -3.17 1.11 -10.70
CA LYS A 77 -4.31 0.22 -10.99
C LYS A 77 -4.31 -1.06 -10.15
N HIS A 78 -3.13 -1.65 -9.96
CA HIS A 78 -2.98 -2.94 -9.28
C HIS A 78 -2.41 -2.76 -7.87
N GLY A 79 -1.48 -1.82 -7.68
CA GLY A 79 -0.90 -1.52 -6.36
C GLY A 79 -1.76 -0.60 -5.50
N TYR A 80 -2.76 0.09 -6.07
CA TYR A 80 -3.56 1.14 -5.40
C TYR A 80 -2.71 2.25 -4.76
N MET A 81 -1.50 2.47 -5.29
CA MET A 81 -0.55 3.46 -4.78
C MET A 81 -1.00 4.88 -5.11
N LYS A 82 -0.51 5.84 -4.32
CA LYS A 82 -0.84 7.27 -4.47
C LYS A 82 0.39 8.09 -4.85
N ASP A 83 1.37 8.17 -3.98
CA ASP A 83 2.47 9.12 -4.11
C ASP A 83 3.47 8.70 -5.20
N THR A 84 3.86 7.42 -5.24
CA THR A 84 4.76 6.90 -6.28
C THR A 84 4.22 7.08 -7.71
N PRO A 85 2.99 6.63 -8.05
CA PRO A 85 2.47 6.86 -9.39
C PRO A 85 2.33 8.35 -9.74
N ALA A 86 1.97 9.22 -8.79
CA ALA A 86 1.95 10.67 -9.03
C ALA A 86 3.35 11.23 -9.33
N LEU A 87 4.37 10.76 -8.62
CA LEU A 87 5.76 11.13 -8.86
C LEU A 87 6.28 10.67 -10.23
N LEU A 88 5.97 9.43 -10.62
CA LEU A 88 6.37 8.92 -11.95
C LEU A 88 5.70 9.75 -13.06
N VAL A 89 4.45 10.17 -12.89
CA VAL A 89 3.79 11.11 -13.83
C VAL A 89 4.47 12.49 -13.82
N ALA A 90 4.91 13.00 -12.66
CA ALA A 90 5.68 14.24 -12.58
C ALA A 90 7.06 14.14 -13.28
N TRP A 91 7.68 12.97 -13.24
CA TRP A 91 8.90 12.65 -13.99
C TRP A 91 8.65 12.63 -15.49
N LEU A 92 7.61 11.94 -15.95
CA LEU A 92 7.21 11.94 -17.36
C LEU A 92 6.86 13.36 -17.84
N ALA A 93 6.20 14.16 -17.01
CA ALA A 93 5.92 15.57 -17.30
C ALA A 93 7.16 16.43 -17.56
N SER A 94 8.31 16.03 -17.02
CA SER A 94 9.58 16.76 -17.13
C SER A 94 10.47 16.19 -18.24
N PHE A 95 10.47 14.88 -18.44
CA PHE A 95 11.44 14.18 -19.31
C PHE A 95 10.82 13.43 -20.50
N ALA A 96 9.53 13.10 -20.47
CA ALA A 96 8.85 12.34 -21.52
C ALA A 96 7.37 12.75 -21.65
N GLY A 97 7.15 14.03 -21.97
CA GLY A 97 5.84 14.66 -21.86
C GLY A 97 4.73 14.00 -22.67
N GLU A 98 5.03 13.41 -23.84
CA GLU A 98 4.01 12.74 -24.66
C GLU A 98 3.46 11.47 -24.02
N LEU A 99 4.33 10.67 -23.37
CA LEU A 99 3.91 9.51 -22.60
C LEU A 99 3.16 9.93 -21.33
N GLY A 100 3.65 10.99 -20.66
CA GLY A 100 2.98 11.57 -19.49
C GLY A 100 1.55 12.01 -19.80
N GLU A 101 1.31 12.61 -20.97
CA GLU A 101 -0.03 13.06 -21.41
C GLU A 101 -1.01 11.90 -21.58
N GLN A 102 -0.53 10.75 -22.07
CA GLN A 102 -1.34 9.54 -22.27
C GLN A 102 -1.71 8.87 -20.95
N VAL A 103 -0.75 8.76 -20.01
CA VAL A 103 -1.00 8.07 -18.73
C VAL A 103 -1.67 8.96 -17.67
N PHE A 104 -1.52 10.28 -17.76
CA PHE A 104 -2.07 11.24 -16.79
C PHE A 104 -3.54 10.98 -16.40
N PRO A 105 -4.52 10.88 -17.32
CA PRO A 105 -5.92 10.71 -16.95
C PRO A 105 -6.22 9.36 -16.29
N ARG A 106 -5.37 8.35 -16.55
CA ARG A 106 -5.51 6.99 -16.00
C ARG A 106 -4.87 6.84 -14.63
N VAL A 107 -3.88 7.69 -14.31
CA VAL A 107 -3.17 7.68 -13.03
C VAL A 107 -3.79 8.70 -12.05
N ILE A 108 -4.07 9.92 -12.54
CA ILE A 108 -4.59 11.05 -11.77
C ILE A 108 -6.13 11.02 -11.80
N ASP A 109 -6.68 9.98 -11.19
CA ASP A 109 -8.10 9.62 -11.26
C ASP A 109 -9.02 10.38 -10.29
N ASN A 110 -8.46 11.20 -9.37
CA ASN A 110 -9.23 11.97 -8.40
C ASN A 110 -8.49 13.25 -7.96
N GLY A 111 -9.22 14.14 -7.28
CA GLY A 111 -8.67 15.42 -6.82
C GLY A 111 -7.53 15.32 -5.83
N GLY A 112 -7.48 14.27 -5.01
CA GLY A 112 -6.35 14.02 -4.12
C GLY A 112 -5.07 13.71 -4.91
N MET A 113 -5.17 12.85 -5.93
CA MET A 113 -4.05 12.57 -6.85
C MET A 113 -3.63 13.82 -7.63
N LEU A 114 -4.59 14.66 -8.03
CA LEU A 114 -4.30 15.92 -8.73
C LEU A 114 -3.49 16.87 -7.84
N ARG A 115 -3.95 17.09 -6.60
CA ARG A 115 -3.25 17.96 -5.64
C ARG A 115 -1.86 17.40 -5.31
N ASN A 116 -1.74 16.08 -5.16
CA ASN A 116 -0.46 15.41 -4.94
C ASN A 116 0.54 15.65 -6.09
N LEU A 117 0.11 15.41 -7.34
CA LEU A 117 0.94 15.70 -8.52
C LEU A 117 1.37 17.16 -8.56
N VAL A 118 0.45 18.11 -8.31
CA VAL A 118 0.78 19.54 -8.29
C VAL A 118 1.75 19.87 -7.18
N GLY A 119 1.60 19.26 -6.00
CA GLY A 119 2.56 19.37 -4.89
C GLY A 119 3.96 18.93 -5.32
N ILE A 120 4.08 17.76 -5.94
CA ILE A 120 5.35 17.21 -6.44
C ILE A 120 5.97 18.09 -7.54
N LEU A 121 5.17 18.59 -8.47
CA LEU A 121 5.65 19.48 -9.54
C LEU A 121 6.14 20.84 -9.02
N ARG A 122 5.64 21.29 -7.86
CA ARG A 122 6.05 22.56 -7.24
C ARG A 122 7.22 22.42 -6.30
N SER A 123 7.43 21.24 -5.72
CA SER A 123 8.52 21.02 -4.76
C SER A 123 9.91 21.06 -5.41
N GLY A 124 10.00 20.97 -6.74
CA GLY A 124 11.29 20.94 -7.44
C GLY A 124 11.97 19.58 -7.45
N LEU A 125 11.34 18.54 -6.86
CA LEU A 125 11.94 17.21 -6.70
C LEU A 125 12.38 16.54 -8.00
N VAL A 126 11.73 16.89 -9.12
CA VAL A 126 11.93 16.16 -10.38
C VAL A 126 12.73 16.96 -11.41
N ALA A 127 12.58 18.29 -11.42
CA ALA A 127 13.39 19.17 -12.27
C ALA A 127 13.14 20.64 -11.92
N ARG A 128 11.88 21.09 -12.02
CA ARG A 128 11.47 22.49 -11.91
C ARG A 128 10.55 22.71 -10.72
N GLN A 129 10.58 23.92 -10.16
CA GLN A 129 9.69 24.37 -9.08
C GLN A 129 8.37 24.98 -9.59
N SER A 130 8.02 24.75 -10.86
CA SER A 130 6.85 25.35 -11.51
C SER A 130 6.13 24.37 -12.42
N LEU A 131 4.84 24.65 -12.69
CA LEU A 131 4.09 23.93 -13.72
C LEU A 131 4.45 24.50 -15.08
N GLY A 132 5.23 23.75 -15.86
CA GLY A 132 5.43 24.06 -17.28
C GLY A 132 4.12 24.04 -18.07
N SER A 133 4.16 24.57 -19.29
CA SER A 133 2.97 24.73 -20.16
C SER A 133 2.19 23.43 -20.40
N ARG A 134 2.88 22.30 -20.55
CA ARG A 134 2.26 21.00 -20.81
C ARG A 134 1.54 20.42 -19.57
N PRO A 135 2.18 20.26 -18.39
CA PRO A 135 1.46 19.81 -17.19
C PRO A 135 0.36 20.78 -16.74
N LYS A 136 0.56 22.10 -16.91
CA LYS A 136 -0.49 23.10 -16.68
C LYS A 136 -1.75 22.78 -17.50
N ARG A 137 -1.59 22.47 -18.80
CA ARG A 137 -2.71 22.09 -19.68
C ARG A 137 -3.39 20.79 -19.24
N TRP A 138 -2.66 19.79 -18.74
CA TRP A 138 -3.26 18.55 -18.25
C TRP A 138 -4.15 18.80 -17.03
N VAL A 139 -3.65 19.59 -16.07
CA VAL A 139 -4.42 19.97 -14.87
C VAL A 139 -5.63 20.83 -15.24
N GLN A 140 -5.51 21.76 -16.20
CA GLN A 140 -6.64 22.52 -16.73
C GLN A 140 -7.72 21.60 -17.30
N ARG A 141 -7.36 20.68 -18.21
CA ARG A 141 -8.30 19.73 -18.82
C ARG A 141 -8.97 18.86 -17.76
N TRP A 142 -8.23 18.41 -16.76
CA TRP A 142 -8.80 17.64 -15.65
C TRP A 142 -9.89 18.43 -14.92
N LEU A 143 -9.62 19.70 -14.56
CA LEU A 143 -10.58 20.57 -13.86
C LEU A 143 -11.79 20.91 -14.72
N GLU A 144 -11.57 21.08 -16.03
CA GLU A 144 -12.61 21.35 -17.03
C GLU A 144 -13.56 20.16 -17.22
N GLN A 145 -13.03 18.92 -17.18
CA GLN A 145 -13.79 17.69 -17.43
C GLN A 145 -14.35 17.03 -16.16
N ALA A 146 -13.78 17.32 -14.98
CA ALA A 146 -14.23 16.74 -13.72
C ALA A 146 -15.72 17.02 -13.47
N SER A 147 -16.44 16.06 -12.90
CA SER A 147 -17.82 16.29 -12.44
C SER A 147 -17.85 17.26 -11.26
N ASP A 148 -19.00 17.90 -11.02
CA ASP A 148 -19.18 18.77 -9.86
C ASP A 148 -18.96 18.02 -8.54
N GLU A 149 -19.41 16.77 -8.45
CA GLU A 149 -19.18 15.91 -7.29
C GLU A 149 -17.68 15.64 -7.08
N SER A 150 -16.93 15.39 -8.17
CA SER A 150 -15.47 15.20 -8.12
C SER A 150 -14.75 16.46 -7.62
N LEU A 151 -15.17 17.64 -8.06
CA LEU A 151 -14.62 18.92 -7.61
C LEU A 151 -14.94 19.19 -6.14
N ILE A 152 -16.18 18.95 -5.70
CA ILE A 152 -16.57 19.10 -4.28
C ILE A 152 -15.75 18.17 -3.40
N LYS A 153 -15.55 16.90 -3.81
CA LYS A 153 -14.66 15.97 -3.11
C LYS A 153 -13.20 16.46 -3.09
N ALA A 154 -12.75 17.08 -4.17
CA ALA A 154 -11.39 17.62 -4.30
C ALA A 154 -11.13 18.86 -3.42
N MET A 155 -12.19 19.55 -2.93
CA MET A 155 -12.06 20.64 -1.96
C MET A 155 -11.48 20.17 -0.63
N VAL A 156 -11.54 18.87 -0.31
CA VAL A 156 -10.94 18.32 0.90
C VAL A 156 -9.43 18.22 0.76
N GLY A 157 -8.74 18.83 1.71
CA GLY A 157 -7.30 18.76 1.93
C GLY A 157 -6.56 19.98 1.42
N ASN A 158 -5.38 20.19 2.00
CA ASN A 158 -4.57 21.38 1.80
C ASN A 158 -3.19 21.00 1.23
N ASP A 159 -2.37 22.02 0.95
CA ASP A 159 -0.96 21.90 0.56
C ASP A 159 -0.65 21.01 -0.67
N PRO A 160 -1.10 21.42 -1.88
CA PRO A 160 -1.94 22.58 -2.17
C PRO A 160 -3.43 22.31 -1.93
N SER A 161 -4.20 23.37 -1.65
CA SER A 161 -5.67 23.31 -1.72
C SER A 161 -6.14 23.28 -3.18
N LEU A 162 -7.38 22.84 -3.43
CA LEU A 162 -7.96 22.93 -4.78
C LEU A 162 -8.00 24.38 -5.30
N ALA A 163 -8.25 25.34 -4.40
CA ALA A 163 -8.24 26.77 -4.74
C ALA A 163 -6.87 27.21 -5.25
N ASP A 164 -5.77 26.77 -4.63
CA ASP A 164 -4.41 27.08 -5.09
C ASP A 164 -4.13 26.49 -6.47
N VAL A 165 -4.58 25.26 -6.72
CA VAL A 165 -4.46 24.62 -8.03
C VAL A 165 -5.20 25.43 -9.10
N ILE A 166 -6.45 25.85 -8.84
CA ILE A 166 -7.24 26.66 -9.78
C ILE A 166 -6.58 28.02 -10.02
N LYS A 167 -6.11 28.71 -8.97
CA LYS A 167 -5.38 29.98 -9.10
C LYS A 167 -4.13 29.85 -9.95
N MET A 168 -3.45 28.71 -9.88
CA MET A 168 -2.20 28.47 -10.60
C MET A 168 -2.42 28.18 -12.08
N VAL A 169 -3.43 27.35 -12.40
CA VAL A 169 -3.60 26.86 -13.76
C VAL A 169 -4.61 27.65 -14.57
N HIS A 170 -5.52 28.39 -13.92
CA HIS A 170 -6.58 29.17 -14.57
C HIS A 170 -7.37 28.32 -15.60
N PRO A 171 -8.14 27.30 -15.16
CA PRO A 171 -8.96 26.49 -16.06
C PRO A 171 -10.07 27.34 -16.69
N ARG A 172 -10.52 26.97 -17.89
CA ARG A 172 -11.71 27.58 -18.50
C ARG A 172 -12.96 27.01 -17.85
N ALA A 173 -13.97 27.83 -17.63
CA ALA A 173 -15.28 27.33 -17.23
C ALA A 173 -16.11 27.04 -18.50
N PRO A 174 -16.49 25.76 -18.77
CA PRO A 174 -17.32 25.42 -19.93
C PRO A 174 -18.76 25.95 -19.84
N SER A 175 -19.23 26.34 -18.64
CA SER A 175 -20.59 26.85 -18.43
C SER A 175 -20.64 27.92 -17.34
N ARG A 176 -21.78 28.61 -17.22
CA ARG A 176 -22.02 29.61 -16.17
C ARG A 176 -22.03 28.97 -14.77
N GLU A 177 -22.59 27.78 -14.66
CA GLU A 177 -22.63 26.96 -13.44
C GLU A 177 -21.23 26.54 -13.01
N ARG A 178 -20.39 26.07 -13.97
CA ARG A 178 -19.00 25.74 -13.67
C ARG A 178 -18.19 26.97 -13.26
N ASN A 179 -18.47 28.12 -13.85
CA ASN A 179 -17.83 29.38 -13.44
C ASN A 179 -18.23 29.77 -12.00
N ALA A 180 -19.51 29.63 -11.64
CA ALA A 180 -19.98 29.85 -10.28
C ALA A 180 -19.33 28.89 -9.29
N LEU A 181 -19.21 27.60 -9.63
CA LEU A 181 -18.51 26.60 -8.82
C LEU A 181 -17.03 26.96 -8.61
N PHE A 182 -16.29 27.34 -9.66
CA PHE A 182 -14.90 27.77 -9.52
C PHE A 182 -14.78 29.04 -8.67
N ALA A 183 -15.66 30.01 -8.86
CA ALA A 183 -15.70 31.21 -8.02
C ALA A 183 -15.94 30.87 -6.55
N CYS A 184 -16.89 29.96 -6.24
CA CYS A 184 -17.15 29.45 -4.91
C CYS A 184 -15.90 28.79 -4.29
N ILE A 185 -15.23 27.88 -5.01
CA ILE A 185 -13.99 27.21 -4.54
C ILE A 185 -12.88 28.23 -4.26
N LEU A 186 -12.80 29.30 -5.06
CA LEU A 186 -11.82 30.37 -4.89
C LEU A 186 -12.15 31.35 -3.74
N GLY A 187 -13.33 31.22 -3.11
CA GLY A 187 -13.83 32.18 -2.12
C GLY A 187 -14.21 33.54 -2.72
N ARG A 188 -14.56 33.57 -4.01
CA ARG A 188 -15.02 34.77 -4.72
C ARG A 188 -16.55 34.86 -4.69
N PRO A 189 -17.14 36.06 -4.80
CA PRO A 189 -18.57 36.21 -5.00
C PRO A 189 -19.04 35.39 -6.21
N CYS A 190 -20.11 34.63 -6.04
CA CYS A 190 -20.72 33.81 -7.07
C CYS A 190 -22.24 33.80 -6.91
N ASP A 191 -22.94 33.52 -8.01
CA ASP A 191 -24.39 33.36 -8.01
C ASP A 191 -24.75 32.01 -7.37
N ALA A 192 -25.44 32.05 -6.23
CA ALA A 192 -25.81 30.86 -5.48
C ALA A 192 -26.77 29.96 -6.27
N GLU A 193 -27.64 30.52 -7.12
CA GLU A 193 -28.62 29.74 -7.89
C GLU A 193 -27.97 28.82 -8.92
N LEU A 194 -26.74 29.16 -9.33
CA LEU A 194 -25.94 28.38 -10.29
C LEU A 194 -25.07 27.31 -9.62
N LEU A 195 -25.04 27.24 -8.28
CA LEU A 195 -24.22 26.26 -7.58
C LEU A 195 -24.88 24.87 -7.55
N PRO A 196 -24.07 23.79 -7.55
CA PRO A 196 -24.58 22.45 -7.34
C PRO A 196 -25.35 22.35 -6.02
N LYS A 197 -26.44 21.58 -6.02
CA LYS A 197 -27.32 21.37 -4.85
C LYS A 197 -26.55 21.07 -3.56
N ALA A 198 -25.51 20.24 -3.63
CA ALA A 198 -24.70 19.89 -2.47
C ALA A 198 -23.95 21.08 -1.85
N LEU A 199 -23.50 22.06 -2.64
CA LEU A 199 -22.89 23.29 -2.11
C LEU A 199 -23.94 24.27 -1.58
N LEU A 200 -25.10 24.35 -2.22
CA LEU A 200 -26.23 25.13 -1.70
C LEU A 200 -26.66 24.64 -0.32
N GLU A 201 -26.79 23.32 -0.15
CA GLU A 201 -27.11 22.71 1.14
C GLU A 201 -25.98 22.92 2.17
N LEU A 202 -24.71 22.87 1.73
CA LEU A 202 -23.55 23.18 2.58
C LEU A 202 -23.58 24.62 3.10
N GLU A 203 -23.83 25.60 2.23
CA GLU A 203 -23.92 27.01 2.63
C GLU A 203 -25.11 27.26 3.57
N ARG A 204 -26.27 26.67 3.27
CA ARG A 204 -27.44 26.72 4.17
C ARG A 204 -27.15 26.12 5.54
N PHE A 205 -26.48 24.98 5.58
CA PHE A 205 -26.07 24.33 6.82
C PHE A 205 -25.04 25.16 7.60
N ARG A 206 -24.09 25.81 6.91
CA ARG A 206 -23.12 26.73 7.52
C ARG A 206 -23.81 27.91 8.20
N LEU A 207 -24.83 28.49 7.57
CA LEU A 207 -25.61 29.60 8.13
C LEU A 207 -26.52 29.17 9.27
N ASN A 208 -27.19 28.02 9.13
CA ASN A 208 -28.12 27.49 10.11
C ASN A 208 -27.87 25.98 10.32
N PRO A 209 -27.18 25.59 11.41
CA PRO A 209 -26.90 24.19 11.73
C PRO A 209 -28.14 23.32 11.98
N ASN A 210 -29.34 23.90 12.16
CA ASN A 210 -30.59 23.12 12.29
C ASN A 210 -31.08 22.54 10.96
N GLN A 211 -30.45 22.91 9.84
CA GLN A 211 -30.75 22.34 8.53
C GLN A 211 -30.27 20.88 8.44
N PRO A 212 -30.85 20.07 7.53
CA PRO A 212 -30.37 18.71 7.28
C PRO A 212 -28.88 18.69 6.93
N VAL A 213 -28.14 17.71 7.47
CA VAL A 213 -26.72 17.54 7.16
C VAL A 213 -26.56 17.20 5.67
N PRO A 214 -25.84 18.04 4.90
CA PRO A 214 -25.65 17.86 3.47
C PRO A 214 -24.74 16.66 3.16
N ASN A 215 -25.00 15.98 2.04
CA ASN A 215 -24.21 14.84 1.59
C ASN A 215 -22.92 15.28 0.88
N VAL A 216 -22.01 15.89 1.64
CA VAL A 216 -20.67 16.29 1.22
C VAL A 216 -19.62 15.63 2.11
N PRO A 217 -18.33 15.59 1.72
CA PRO A 217 -17.29 15.15 2.64
C PRO A 217 -17.36 15.91 3.96
N PHE A 218 -17.43 15.19 5.08
CA PHE A 218 -17.68 15.80 6.38
C PHE A 218 -16.61 16.82 6.79
N GLN A 219 -15.39 16.73 6.25
CA GLN A 219 -14.32 17.71 6.46
C GLN A 219 -14.70 19.12 5.99
N LEU A 220 -15.69 19.26 5.08
CA LEU A 220 -16.23 20.55 4.66
C LEU A 220 -17.24 21.13 5.66
N LEU A 221 -17.77 20.30 6.57
CA LEU A 221 -18.71 20.65 7.64
C LEU A 221 -18.00 21.09 8.92
N THR A 222 -16.77 20.62 9.15
CA THR A 222 -16.01 20.86 10.38
C THR A 222 -15.45 22.27 10.53
N GLY A 223 -15.77 23.20 9.61
CA GLY A 223 -15.41 24.62 9.75
C GLY A 223 -16.16 25.35 10.87
N ARG A 224 -17.19 24.73 11.45
CA ARG A 224 -17.91 25.19 12.64
C ARG A 224 -18.08 24.02 13.63
N PRO A 225 -18.29 24.29 14.94
CA PRO A 225 -18.57 23.24 15.91
C PRO A 225 -19.81 22.42 15.51
N LEU A 226 -19.66 21.10 15.44
CA LEU A 226 -20.74 20.16 15.14
C LEU A 226 -21.20 19.50 16.43
N GLY A 227 -22.51 19.52 16.69
CA GLY A 227 -23.12 18.77 17.79
C GLY A 227 -23.18 17.26 17.54
N LYS A 228 -23.50 16.51 18.60
CA LYS A 228 -23.60 15.04 18.56
C LYS A 228 -24.57 14.54 17.49
N GLU A 229 -25.74 15.17 17.36
CA GLU A 229 -26.74 14.81 16.33
C GLU A 229 -26.23 14.96 14.89
N HIS A 230 -25.42 16.00 14.63
CA HIS A 230 -24.79 16.17 13.31
C HIS A 230 -23.80 15.02 13.04
N TRP A 231 -22.99 14.65 14.04
CA TRP A 231 -22.05 13.54 13.90
C TRP A 231 -22.74 12.18 13.73
N ILE A 232 -23.87 11.97 14.40
CA ILE A 232 -24.72 10.80 14.19
C ILE A 232 -25.18 10.75 12.73
N GLN A 233 -25.70 11.86 12.20
CA GLN A 233 -26.16 11.91 10.82
C GLN A 233 -25.00 11.72 9.81
N ILE A 234 -23.83 12.31 10.07
CA ILE A 234 -22.61 12.09 9.28
C ILE A 234 -22.25 10.60 9.27
N ALA A 235 -22.29 9.93 10.42
CA ALA A 235 -21.99 8.51 10.51
C ALA A 235 -23.03 7.63 9.80
N ARG A 236 -24.30 8.04 9.77
CA ARG A 236 -25.38 7.37 9.03
C ARG A 236 -25.21 7.47 7.51
N GLN A 237 -24.74 8.62 7.01
CA GLN A 237 -24.48 8.85 5.58
C GLN A 237 -23.09 8.38 5.11
N ALA A 238 -22.17 8.09 6.05
CA ALA A 238 -20.79 7.72 5.72
C ALA A 238 -20.68 6.46 4.84
N SER A 239 -19.76 6.52 3.86
CA SER A 239 -19.33 5.34 3.10
C SER A 239 -18.59 4.35 4.01
N TRP A 240 -18.40 3.12 3.52
CA TRP A 240 -17.64 2.09 4.24
C TRP A 240 -16.22 2.58 4.62
N THR A 241 -15.47 3.13 3.66
CA THR A 241 -14.11 3.62 3.88
C THR A 241 -14.06 4.77 4.89
N MET A 242 -15.01 5.71 4.78
CA MET A 242 -15.11 6.82 5.73
C MET A 242 -15.45 6.30 7.13
N THR A 243 -16.33 5.31 7.24
CA THR A 243 -16.70 4.68 8.51
C THR A 243 -15.48 4.08 9.18
N ARG A 244 -14.74 3.21 8.47
CA ARG A 244 -13.51 2.58 8.99
C ARG A 244 -12.48 3.61 9.46
N MET A 245 -12.25 4.65 8.65
CA MET A 245 -11.22 5.65 8.93
C MET A 245 -11.55 6.58 10.10
N ASN A 246 -12.82 6.73 10.48
CA ASN A 246 -13.26 7.75 11.43
C ASN A 246 -13.91 7.20 12.70
N LEU A 247 -13.77 5.89 13.00
CA LEU A 247 -14.37 5.31 14.20
C LEU A 247 -13.96 6.02 15.50
N ASN A 248 -12.68 6.38 15.65
CA ASN A 248 -12.21 7.12 16.82
C ASN A 248 -12.75 8.55 16.85
N THR A 249 -12.99 9.18 15.71
CA THR A 249 -13.64 10.49 15.63
C THR A 249 -15.11 10.38 16.05
N PHE A 250 -15.83 9.37 15.55
CA PHE A 250 -17.21 9.10 15.94
C PHE A 250 -17.34 8.81 17.45
N MET A 251 -16.39 8.07 18.02
CA MET A 251 -16.29 7.84 19.46
C MET A 251 -16.13 9.15 20.23
N ARG A 252 -15.16 10.00 19.84
CA ARG A 252 -14.90 11.31 20.51
C ARG A 252 -16.10 12.25 20.50
N HIS A 253 -17.00 12.13 19.52
CA HIS A 253 -18.20 12.95 19.40
C HIS A 253 -19.48 12.25 19.89
N GLY A 254 -19.35 11.16 20.64
CA GLY A 254 -20.49 10.48 21.28
C GLY A 254 -21.40 9.71 20.32
N VAL A 255 -21.02 9.53 19.05
CA VAL A 255 -21.82 8.78 18.06
C VAL A 255 -21.98 7.32 18.49
N LEU A 256 -20.96 6.76 19.12
CA LEU A 256 -20.95 5.36 19.53
C LEU A 256 -21.74 5.09 20.83
N GLU A 257 -22.36 6.12 21.40
CA GLU A 257 -23.35 5.99 22.48
C GLU A 257 -24.77 5.79 21.91
N ASP A 258 -25.01 6.11 20.64
CA ASP A 258 -26.29 5.86 19.96
C ASP A 258 -26.35 4.43 19.43
N GLU A 259 -27.01 3.56 20.20
CA GLU A 259 -27.20 2.14 19.90
C GLU A 259 -27.70 1.84 18.47
N PRO A 260 -28.72 2.54 17.93
CA PRO A 260 -29.11 2.42 16.52
C PRO A 260 -27.96 2.68 15.54
N THR A 261 -27.16 3.73 15.76
CA THR A 261 -26.03 4.06 14.88
C THR A 261 -24.87 3.07 15.04
N VAL A 262 -24.60 2.57 16.25
CA VAL A 262 -23.64 1.46 16.46
C VAL A 262 -24.05 0.22 15.67
N ARG A 263 -25.34 -0.15 15.68
CA ARG A 263 -25.86 -1.27 14.87
C ARG A 263 -25.68 -1.03 13.37
N LEU A 264 -25.93 0.18 12.90
CA LEU A 264 -25.74 0.54 11.50
C LEU A 264 -24.26 0.45 11.09
N ILE A 265 -23.36 1.01 11.89
CA ILE A 265 -21.90 0.97 11.66
C ILE A 265 -21.41 -0.48 11.63
N ALA A 266 -21.80 -1.29 12.60
CA ALA A 266 -21.41 -2.69 12.66
C ALA A 266 -21.90 -3.48 11.44
N ARG A 267 -23.17 -3.32 11.04
CA ARG A 267 -23.72 -3.95 9.83
C ARG A 267 -22.96 -3.52 8.58
N ARG A 268 -22.71 -2.22 8.43
CA ARG A 268 -21.97 -1.66 7.29
C ARG A 268 -20.56 -2.23 7.21
N LEU A 269 -19.83 -2.29 8.33
CA LEU A 269 -18.46 -2.78 8.35
C LEU A 269 -18.38 -4.27 8.03
N ALA A 270 -19.32 -5.07 8.53
CA ALA A 270 -19.38 -6.52 8.29
C ALA A 270 -19.95 -6.91 6.91
N ASP A 271 -20.46 -5.95 6.13
CA ASP A 271 -21.05 -6.21 4.82
C ASP A 271 -19.98 -6.62 3.79
N ARG A 272 -20.07 -7.87 3.34
CA ARG A 272 -19.12 -8.50 2.39
C ARG A 272 -18.98 -7.72 1.08
N ASP A 273 -20.08 -7.23 0.51
CA ASP A 273 -20.06 -6.53 -0.78
C ASP A 273 -19.46 -5.14 -0.64
N GLN A 274 -19.73 -4.47 0.49
CA GLN A 274 -19.09 -3.19 0.80
C GLN A 274 -17.59 -3.32 1.05
N VAL A 275 -17.14 -4.37 1.76
CA VAL A 275 -15.72 -4.69 1.96
C VAL A 275 -15.02 -4.87 0.60
N ARG A 276 -15.62 -5.66 -0.30
CA ARG A 276 -15.11 -5.91 -1.65
C ARG A 276 -15.06 -4.64 -2.49
N ARG A 277 -16.16 -3.86 -2.51
CA ARG A 277 -16.24 -2.60 -3.26
C ARG A 277 -15.25 -1.56 -2.75
N ALA A 278 -15.02 -1.51 -1.44
CA ALA A 278 -14.04 -0.63 -0.82
C ALA A 278 -12.59 -1.08 -1.07
N LYS A 279 -12.40 -2.31 -1.58
CA LYS A 279 -11.08 -2.95 -1.75
C LYS A 279 -10.26 -2.88 -0.46
N ALA A 280 -10.93 -3.19 0.65
CA ALA A 280 -10.33 -3.10 1.97
C ALA A 280 -9.25 -4.17 2.11
N MET A 281 -8.02 -3.74 2.38
CA MET A 281 -6.90 -4.67 2.57
C MET A 281 -6.88 -5.19 4.01
N PRO A 282 -6.52 -6.47 4.26
CA PRO A 282 -6.49 -7.04 5.62
C PRO A 282 -5.67 -6.20 6.61
N TYR A 283 -4.51 -5.67 6.20
CA TYR A 283 -3.67 -4.85 7.09
C TYR A 283 -4.39 -3.58 7.54
N GLN A 284 -5.21 -2.98 6.67
CA GLN A 284 -5.96 -1.77 7.00
C GLN A 284 -6.99 -2.03 8.10
N LEU A 285 -7.60 -3.22 8.06
CA LEU A 285 -8.55 -3.67 9.07
C LEU A 285 -7.85 -4.02 10.38
N LEU A 286 -6.68 -4.66 10.33
CA LEU A 286 -5.83 -4.89 11.50
C LEU A 286 -5.47 -3.57 12.20
N THR A 287 -4.95 -2.58 11.45
CA THR A 287 -4.62 -1.26 12.00
C THR A 287 -5.85 -0.59 12.62
N THR A 288 -7.01 -0.66 11.95
CA THR A 288 -8.26 -0.13 12.51
C THR A 288 -8.65 -0.85 13.80
N TYR A 289 -8.55 -2.18 13.83
CA TYR A 289 -8.89 -3.00 15.00
C TYR A 289 -7.97 -2.72 16.20
N GLN A 290 -6.66 -2.55 15.95
CA GLN A 290 -5.68 -2.17 16.97
C GLN A 290 -5.95 -0.75 17.51
N ALA A 291 -6.32 0.19 16.64
CA ALA A 291 -6.64 1.56 17.05
C ALA A 291 -8.01 1.70 17.75
N ALA A 292 -8.84 0.66 17.73
CA ALA A 292 -10.23 0.65 18.18
C ALA A 292 -10.44 -0.02 19.55
N LEU A 293 -9.50 0.13 20.49
CA LEU A 293 -9.57 -0.54 21.81
C LEU A 293 -10.79 -0.12 22.65
N ALA A 294 -11.16 1.16 22.63
CA ALA A 294 -12.27 1.72 23.41
C ALA A 294 -13.63 1.69 22.68
N ILE A 295 -13.70 1.07 21.49
CA ILE A 295 -14.90 1.04 20.66
C ILE A 295 -15.81 -0.15 21.08
N PRO A 296 -17.15 -0.02 20.99
CA PRO A 296 -18.08 -1.10 21.33
C PRO A 296 -17.74 -2.44 20.69
N GLU A 297 -17.88 -3.53 21.46
CA GLU A 297 -17.53 -4.89 21.01
C GLU A 297 -18.26 -5.31 19.73
N LYS A 298 -19.50 -4.81 19.53
CA LYS A 298 -20.26 -5.05 18.29
C LYS A 298 -19.54 -4.58 17.04
N ILE A 299 -18.85 -3.44 17.11
CA ILE A 299 -18.06 -2.90 16.00
C ILE A 299 -16.74 -3.67 15.88
N ARG A 300 -16.12 -4.05 17.01
CA ARG A 300 -14.92 -4.90 17.00
C ARG A 300 -15.18 -6.24 16.32
N GLN A 301 -16.30 -6.90 16.63
CA GLN A 301 -16.74 -8.13 15.96
C GLN A 301 -17.03 -7.91 14.47
N ALA A 302 -17.60 -6.76 14.10
CA ALA A 302 -17.79 -6.41 12.70
C ALA A 302 -16.45 -6.25 11.96
N LEU A 303 -15.43 -5.67 12.58
CA LEU A 303 -14.08 -5.58 12.02
C LEU A 303 -13.42 -6.96 11.86
N ARG A 304 -13.63 -7.88 12.80
CA ARG A 304 -13.20 -9.29 12.63
C ARG A 304 -13.85 -9.90 11.39
N THR A 305 -15.17 -9.79 11.29
CA THR A 305 -15.95 -10.29 10.14
C THR A 305 -15.49 -9.67 8.82
N ALA A 306 -15.26 -8.35 8.80
CA ALA A 306 -14.72 -7.65 7.64
C ALA A 306 -13.34 -8.17 7.22
N THR A 307 -12.50 -8.57 8.19
CA THR A 307 -11.17 -9.11 7.93
C THR A 307 -11.26 -10.48 7.27
N GLU A 308 -12.16 -11.35 7.73
CA GLU A 308 -12.44 -12.64 7.08
C GLU A 308 -12.89 -12.42 5.63
N HIS A 309 -13.81 -11.47 5.38
CA HIS A 309 -14.24 -11.13 4.02
C HIS A 309 -13.12 -10.56 3.14
N ALA A 310 -12.21 -9.75 3.69
CA ALA A 310 -11.07 -9.21 2.96
C ALA A 310 -10.09 -10.31 2.52
N ILE A 311 -9.94 -11.37 3.33
CA ILE A 311 -9.04 -12.50 3.08
C ILE A 311 -9.58 -13.49 2.05
N GLU A 312 -10.87 -13.44 1.71
CA GLU A 312 -11.42 -14.28 0.65
C GLU A 312 -10.72 -14.09 -0.70
N ASN A 313 -10.14 -12.90 -0.92
CA ASN A 313 -9.35 -12.59 -2.12
C ASN A 313 -7.96 -13.23 -2.13
N VAL A 314 -7.51 -13.78 -1.00
CA VAL A 314 -6.22 -14.46 -0.89
C VAL A 314 -6.33 -15.83 -1.59
N PRO A 315 -5.55 -16.08 -2.65
CA PRO A 315 -5.56 -17.36 -3.34
C PRO A 315 -5.08 -18.49 -2.43
N ARG A 316 -5.59 -19.70 -2.70
CA ARG A 316 -5.04 -20.92 -2.13
C ARG A 316 -3.70 -21.22 -2.80
N ILE A 317 -2.73 -21.66 -2.03
CA ILE A 317 -1.39 -21.98 -2.53
C ILE A 317 -1.36 -23.50 -2.79
N PRO A 318 -0.94 -23.95 -3.98
CA PRO A 318 -0.91 -25.38 -4.29
C PRO A 318 0.16 -26.10 -3.46
N GLY A 319 -0.09 -27.39 -3.20
CA GLY A 319 0.86 -28.26 -2.51
C GLY A 319 0.96 -28.03 -1.00
N SER A 320 2.04 -28.57 -0.42
CA SER A 320 2.40 -28.42 0.99
C SER A 320 3.12 -27.08 1.23
N VAL A 321 2.70 -26.35 2.25
CA VAL A 321 3.18 -24.98 2.52
C VAL A 321 3.79 -24.91 3.91
N ALA A 322 5.00 -24.35 4.01
CA ALA A 322 5.58 -23.90 5.27
C ALA A 322 5.66 -22.37 5.28
N VAL A 323 5.20 -21.76 6.38
CA VAL A 323 5.20 -20.30 6.59
C VAL A 323 6.13 -19.98 7.75
N LEU A 324 7.25 -19.34 7.45
CA LEU A 324 8.25 -18.91 8.39
C LEU A 324 7.96 -17.46 8.78
N VAL A 325 7.75 -17.19 10.06
CA VAL A 325 7.36 -15.87 10.55
C VAL A 325 8.45 -15.32 11.45
N ASP A 326 9.15 -14.29 11.01
CA ASP A 326 10.14 -13.62 11.86
C ASP A 326 9.41 -12.90 13.01
N VAL A 327 9.79 -13.25 14.23
CA VAL A 327 9.31 -12.65 15.47
C VAL A 327 10.47 -12.09 16.30
N SER A 328 11.61 -11.81 15.67
CA SER A 328 12.78 -11.21 16.33
C SER A 328 12.54 -9.76 16.76
N GLY A 329 13.43 -9.22 17.60
CA GLY A 329 13.29 -7.87 18.14
C GLY A 329 13.20 -6.75 17.08
N SER A 330 13.84 -6.90 15.92
CA SER A 330 13.78 -5.90 14.84
C SER A 330 12.36 -5.73 14.26
N MET A 331 11.54 -6.79 14.37
CA MET A 331 10.15 -6.82 13.90
C MET A 331 9.21 -5.94 14.75
N GLU A 332 9.70 -5.36 15.85
CA GLU A 332 9.01 -4.32 16.64
C GLU A 332 8.84 -3.02 15.84
N SER A 333 9.67 -2.79 14.83
CA SER A 333 9.64 -1.58 14.01
C SER A 333 8.27 -1.33 13.36
N ALA A 334 7.86 -0.06 13.27
CA ALA A 334 6.60 0.33 12.65
C ALA A 334 6.62 0.02 11.13
N VAL A 335 5.56 -0.63 10.62
CA VAL A 335 5.53 -1.08 9.22
C VAL A 335 5.53 0.07 8.21
N THR A 336 5.00 1.23 8.58
CA THR A 336 4.95 2.43 7.72
C THR A 336 6.09 3.41 7.98
N GLY A 337 7.08 3.06 8.81
CA GLY A 337 8.05 4.00 9.35
C GLY A 337 7.48 4.96 10.40
N TYR A 338 8.34 5.82 10.96
CA TYR A 338 8.00 6.82 11.96
C TYR A 338 7.22 7.99 11.32
N ARG A 339 6.14 8.44 11.96
CA ARG A 339 5.31 9.58 11.54
C ARG A 339 5.28 10.61 12.67
N ASN A 340 5.57 11.88 12.35
CA ASN A 340 5.32 12.97 13.30
C ASN A 340 3.80 13.17 13.48
N GLY A 341 3.32 12.98 14.71
CA GLY A 341 1.93 13.23 15.10
C GLY A 341 1.00 12.01 15.15
N ALA A 342 1.41 10.84 14.65
CA ALA A 342 0.74 9.56 14.89
C ALA A 342 1.64 8.40 14.43
N THR A 343 2.36 7.76 15.36
CA THR A 343 3.01 6.48 15.07
C THR A 343 1.94 5.47 14.63
N SER A 344 2.18 4.77 13.51
CA SER A 344 1.37 3.59 13.22
C SER A 344 1.60 2.61 14.35
N THR A 345 0.54 2.28 15.10
CA THR A 345 0.58 1.25 16.14
C THR A 345 0.88 -0.14 15.58
N THR A 346 0.71 -0.32 14.26
CA THR A 346 0.98 -1.58 13.58
C THR A 346 2.48 -1.76 13.30
N ARG A 347 3.05 -2.79 13.92
CA ARG A 347 4.45 -3.20 13.81
C ARG A 347 4.65 -4.20 12.65
N CYS A 348 5.90 -4.42 12.23
CA CYS A 348 6.22 -5.42 11.21
C CYS A 348 5.75 -6.82 11.64
N VAL A 349 5.94 -7.20 12.91
CA VAL A 349 5.46 -8.48 13.45
C VAL A 349 3.94 -8.65 13.34
N ASP A 350 3.18 -7.56 13.50
CA ASP A 350 1.71 -7.61 13.42
C ASP A 350 1.26 -7.91 11.98
N VAL A 351 1.95 -7.32 10.99
CA VAL A 351 1.70 -7.59 9.57
C VAL A 351 2.18 -8.98 9.18
N ALA A 352 3.38 -9.41 9.61
CA ALA A 352 3.88 -10.77 9.37
C ALA A 352 2.90 -11.83 9.91
N GLY A 353 2.42 -11.64 11.15
CA GLY A 353 1.43 -12.49 11.78
C GLY A 353 0.11 -12.52 11.01
N LEU A 354 -0.37 -11.38 10.50
CA LEU A 354 -1.57 -11.30 9.69
C LEU A 354 -1.42 -12.03 8.35
N MET A 355 -0.30 -11.85 7.66
CA MET A 355 -0.04 -12.51 6.39
C MET A 355 0.04 -14.03 6.57
N ALA A 356 0.73 -14.48 7.62
CA ALA A 356 0.80 -15.90 7.97
C ALA A 356 -0.57 -16.48 8.35
N ALA A 357 -1.37 -15.74 9.12
CA ALA A 357 -2.72 -16.13 9.48
C ALA A 357 -3.63 -16.23 8.24
N ALA A 358 -3.50 -15.33 7.26
CA ALA A 358 -4.23 -15.39 6.01
C ALA A 358 -3.84 -16.63 5.18
N VAL A 359 -2.53 -16.93 5.06
CA VAL A 359 -2.06 -18.14 4.38
C VAL A 359 -2.59 -19.40 5.07
N LEU A 360 -2.52 -19.47 6.41
CA LEU A 360 -3.01 -20.60 7.20
C LEU A 360 -4.53 -20.76 7.11
N HIS A 361 -5.28 -19.66 7.00
CA HIS A 361 -6.72 -19.69 6.82
C HIS A 361 -7.10 -20.30 5.46
N ARG A 362 -6.37 -19.96 4.38
CA ARG A 362 -6.60 -20.49 3.03
C ARG A 362 -5.99 -21.86 2.79
N ASN A 363 -4.96 -22.22 3.56
CA ASN A 363 -4.24 -23.48 3.50
C ASN A 363 -4.21 -24.10 4.90
N SER A 364 -5.29 -24.77 5.30
CA SER A 364 -5.47 -25.29 6.67
C SER A 364 -4.38 -26.27 7.12
N GLY A 365 -3.70 -26.94 6.18
CA GLY A 365 -2.56 -27.83 6.42
C GLY A 365 -1.18 -27.14 6.39
N ALA A 366 -1.11 -25.82 6.25
CA ALA A 366 0.15 -25.10 6.25
C ALA A 366 0.86 -25.20 7.61
N MET A 367 2.17 -25.44 7.59
CA MET A 367 3.02 -25.47 8.77
C MET A 367 3.52 -24.06 9.06
N VAL A 368 3.04 -23.43 10.14
CA VAL A 368 3.52 -22.09 10.55
C VAL A 368 4.61 -22.23 11.60
N MET A 369 5.77 -21.64 11.33
CA MET A 369 6.98 -21.71 12.15
C MET A 369 7.45 -20.28 12.49
N PRO A 370 6.96 -19.68 13.60
CA PRO A 370 7.53 -18.44 14.09
C PRO A 370 8.98 -18.69 14.54
N PHE A 371 9.87 -17.75 14.27
CA PHE A 371 11.29 -17.89 14.60
C PHE A 371 11.93 -16.56 15.00
N ASN A 372 12.98 -16.65 15.80
CA ASN A 372 13.88 -15.56 16.17
C ASN A 372 15.34 -16.06 16.05
N ASP A 373 16.08 -16.24 17.15
CA ASP A 373 17.32 -17.03 17.21
C ASP A 373 17.08 -18.53 16.99
N GLN A 374 15.85 -19.01 17.18
CA GLN A 374 15.45 -20.39 16.96
C GLN A 374 13.97 -20.47 16.59
N VAL A 375 13.49 -21.66 16.18
CA VAL A 375 12.05 -21.88 15.99
C VAL A 375 11.34 -21.81 17.34
N ARG A 376 10.34 -20.95 17.43
CA ARG A 376 9.53 -20.74 18.63
C ARG A 376 8.37 -21.71 18.65
N ASN A 377 8.15 -22.31 19.81
CA ASN A 377 6.93 -23.07 20.04
C ASN A 377 5.74 -22.13 20.02
N TRP A 378 4.74 -22.47 19.21
CA TRP A 378 3.46 -21.78 19.21
C TRP A 378 2.34 -22.79 18.98
N ARG A 379 1.13 -22.42 19.40
CA ARG A 379 -0.06 -23.21 19.14
C ARG A 379 -1.10 -22.31 18.50
N ARG A 380 -1.67 -22.77 17.39
CA ARG A 380 -2.83 -22.13 16.77
C ARG A 380 -3.94 -21.99 17.82
N PRO A 381 -4.52 -20.79 18.03
CA PRO A 381 -5.67 -20.62 18.90
C PRO A 381 -6.80 -21.59 18.50
N ALA A 382 -7.34 -22.32 19.48
CA ALA A 382 -8.43 -23.27 19.24
C ALA A 382 -9.74 -22.56 18.84
N HIS A 383 -9.91 -21.34 19.34
CA HIS A 383 -10.99 -20.43 19.03
C HIS A 383 -10.39 -19.09 18.59
N GLY A 384 -10.90 -18.52 17.50
CA GLY A 384 -10.41 -17.27 16.93
C GLY A 384 -10.33 -17.31 15.40
N GLY A 385 -10.51 -16.15 14.78
CA GLY A 385 -10.33 -15.95 13.35
C GLY A 385 -8.89 -15.60 13.00
N VAL A 386 -8.73 -14.94 11.86
CA VAL A 386 -7.43 -14.51 11.35
C VAL A 386 -6.76 -13.51 12.29
N LEU A 387 -7.51 -12.55 12.86
CA LEU A 387 -6.94 -11.52 13.73
C LEU A 387 -6.36 -12.12 15.02
N GLU A 388 -7.04 -13.07 15.66
CA GLU A 388 -6.56 -13.74 16.87
C GLU A 388 -5.32 -14.59 16.58
N THR A 389 -5.29 -15.25 15.42
CA THR A 389 -4.12 -16.00 14.96
C THR A 389 -2.93 -15.07 14.74
N ALA A 390 -3.16 -13.92 14.11
CA ALA A 390 -2.13 -12.90 13.89
C ALA A 390 -1.58 -12.35 15.22
N GLN A 391 -2.46 -12.05 16.18
CA GLN A 391 -2.08 -11.58 17.52
C GLN A 391 -1.28 -12.63 18.29
N ALA A 392 -1.66 -13.91 18.20
CA ALA A 392 -0.92 -15.00 18.85
C ALA A 392 0.50 -15.15 18.31
N LEU A 393 0.70 -14.97 16.99
CA LEU A 393 2.02 -14.95 16.38
C LEU A 393 2.82 -13.70 16.81
N ALA A 394 2.19 -12.52 16.76
CA ALA A 394 2.82 -11.26 17.14
C ALA A 394 3.22 -11.17 18.63
N ALA A 395 2.56 -11.93 19.50
CA ALA A 395 2.89 -12.02 20.92
C ALA A 395 4.23 -12.72 21.20
N LEU A 396 4.81 -13.42 20.21
CA LEU A 396 6.10 -14.10 20.33
C LEU A 396 7.29 -13.17 20.05
N LEU A 397 7.04 -11.87 19.86
CA LEU A 397 8.05 -10.86 19.56
C LEU A 397 9.19 -10.86 20.59
N GLY A 398 10.43 -10.97 20.13
CA GLY A 398 11.64 -10.78 20.92
C GLY A 398 12.79 -11.73 20.53
N GLY A 399 13.97 -11.46 21.10
CA GLY A 399 15.18 -12.23 20.86
C GLY A 399 16.00 -11.75 19.65
N GLY A 400 17.09 -12.47 19.37
CA GLY A 400 17.94 -12.21 18.20
C GLY A 400 17.30 -12.70 16.91
N THR A 401 18.00 -12.58 15.79
CA THR A 401 17.46 -13.00 14.49
C THR A 401 18.39 -13.97 13.77
N GLN A 402 17.88 -15.16 13.46
CA GLN A 402 18.55 -16.19 12.68
C GLN A 402 17.61 -16.80 11.64
N CYS A 403 17.56 -16.22 10.44
CA CYS A 403 16.68 -16.67 9.36
C CYS A 403 16.90 -18.13 8.92
N SER A 404 18.09 -18.68 9.15
CA SER A 404 18.43 -20.05 8.78
C SER A 404 17.81 -21.11 9.71
N ALA A 405 17.44 -20.74 10.94
CA ALA A 405 16.89 -21.62 11.96
C ALA A 405 15.63 -22.40 11.51
N PRO A 406 14.59 -21.77 10.91
CA PRO A 406 13.42 -22.50 10.43
C PRO A 406 13.71 -23.49 9.31
N LEU A 407 14.61 -23.15 8.36
CA LEU A 407 15.01 -24.09 7.31
C LEU A 407 15.81 -25.26 7.89
N ALA A 408 16.69 -25.00 8.87
CA ALA A 408 17.41 -26.05 9.58
C ALA A 408 16.45 -26.99 10.32
N ALA A 409 15.42 -26.46 10.98
CA ALA A 409 14.39 -27.24 11.66
C ALA A 409 13.58 -28.11 10.67
N LEU A 410 13.14 -27.56 9.54
CA LEU A 410 12.50 -28.35 8.47
C LEU A 410 13.42 -29.50 8.03
N ASN A 411 14.71 -29.20 7.87
CA ASN A 411 15.66 -30.19 7.43
C ASN A 411 15.88 -31.32 8.45
N GLN A 412 15.93 -30.99 9.74
CA GLN A 412 16.03 -31.94 10.85
C GLN A 412 14.78 -32.82 10.97
N MET A 413 13.60 -32.23 10.78
CA MET A 413 12.32 -32.95 10.77
C MET A 413 12.12 -33.79 9.50
N SER A 414 13.02 -33.69 8.52
CA SER A 414 12.88 -34.30 7.18
C SER A 414 11.60 -33.90 6.45
N VAL A 415 11.15 -32.66 6.67
CA VAL A 415 9.98 -32.07 6.01
C VAL A 415 10.46 -31.20 4.84
N ALA A 416 10.02 -31.52 3.62
CA ALA A 416 10.41 -30.81 2.40
C ALA A 416 9.17 -30.28 1.65
N PRO A 417 8.57 -29.17 2.13
CA PRO A 417 7.33 -28.62 1.57
C PRO A 417 7.52 -28.13 0.12
N ASP A 418 6.43 -28.07 -0.63
CA ASP A 418 6.43 -27.58 -2.02
C ASP A 418 6.66 -26.07 -2.08
N THR A 419 6.14 -25.31 -1.10
CA THR A 419 6.35 -23.87 -0.99
C THR A 419 6.76 -23.48 0.43
N VAL A 420 7.87 -22.76 0.56
CA VAL A 420 8.30 -22.09 1.80
C VAL A 420 8.09 -20.58 1.62
N ILE A 421 7.38 -19.95 2.53
CA ILE A 421 7.14 -18.49 2.54
C ILE A 421 7.74 -17.93 3.81
N MET A 422 8.63 -16.95 3.70
CA MET A 422 9.21 -16.28 4.85
C MET A 422 8.77 -14.83 4.91
N PHE A 423 8.22 -14.41 6.05
CA PHE A 423 7.92 -13.01 6.36
C PHE A 423 8.94 -12.48 7.35
N SER A 424 9.70 -11.45 6.98
CA SER A 424 10.76 -10.86 7.81
C SER A 424 10.90 -9.35 7.54
N ASP A 425 11.68 -8.68 8.37
CA ASP A 425 12.15 -7.33 8.10
C ASP A 425 13.53 -7.34 7.42
N ASN A 426 13.97 -6.15 7.02
CA ASN A 426 15.16 -5.95 6.21
C ASN A 426 16.50 -6.25 6.95
N GLN A 427 16.49 -6.60 8.24
CA GLN A 427 17.73 -6.66 9.05
C GLN A 427 18.32 -8.06 9.23
N SER A 428 17.59 -9.10 8.83
CA SER A 428 17.76 -10.44 9.42
C SER A 428 18.68 -11.38 8.66
N TRP A 429 19.12 -11.00 7.47
CA TRP A 429 19.83 -11.89 6.55
C TRP A 429 21.37 -11.88 6.76
N MET A 430 21.85 -11.31 7.87
CA MET A 430 23.25 -10.98 8.17
C MET A 430 24.18 -12.16 8.53
N ASP A 431 23.83 -13.41 8.21
CA ASP A 431 24.74 -14.55 8.39
C ASP A 431 25.71 -14.72 7.20
N ALA A 432 26.48 -13.66 6.89
CA ALA A 432 27.48 -13.70 5.83
C ALA A 432 28.88 -13.99 6.39
N ARG A 433 29.31 -15.25 6.32
CA ARG A 433 30.73 -15.56 6.12
C ARG A 433 31.01 -15.53 4.61
N LEU A 434 32.20 -15.09 4.22
CA LEU A 434 32.67 -14.99 2.83
C LEU A 434 32.34 -16.26 2.02
N GLY A 435 31.32 -16.20 1.14
CA GLY A 435 30.96 -17.28 0.21
C GLY A 435 29.47 -17.55 0.10
N GLU A 436 28.90 -18.27 1.07
CA GLU A 436 27.51 -18.75 1.10
C GLU A 436 26.91 -18.53 2.50
N THR A 437 25.69 -18.01 2.59
CA THR A 437 24.99 -17.86 3.89
C THR A 437 24.46 -19.20 4.38
N GLU A 438 24.41 -19.41 5.70
CA GLU A 438 23.85 -20.64 6.29
C GLU A 438 22.41 -20.88 5.81
N TYR A 439 21.66 -19.80 5.56
CA TYR A 439 20.34 -19.86 4.95
C TYR A 439 20.34 -20.53 3.56
N GLN A 440 21.24 -20.14 2.66
CA GLN A 440 21.38 -20.74 1.33
C GLN A 440 21.79 -22.21 1.42
N ARG A 441 22.69 -22.53 2.35
CA ARG A 441 23.10 -23.92 2.61
C ARG A 441 21.89 -24.77 3.02
N GLN A 442 21.09 -24.31 3.98
CA GLN A 442 19.89 -25.02 4.44
C GLN A 442 18.84 -25.16 3.33
N TRP A 443 18.65 -24.12 2.51
CA TRP A 443 17.76 -24.19 1.35
C TRP A 443 18.20 -25.26 0.35
N ARG A 444 19.51 -25.33 0.04
CA ARG A 444 20.05 -26.36 -0.86
C ARG A 444 19.80 -27.78 -0.34
N VAL A 445 20.00 -28.00 0.96
CA VAL A 445 19.73 -29.31 1.59
C VAL A 445 18.26 -29.69 1.48
N LEU A 446 17.34 -28.73 1.65
CA LEU A 446 15.91 -28.95 1.45
C LEU A 446 15.61 -29.32 -0.01
N LYS A 447 16.20 -28.60 -0.97
CA LYS A 447 16.07 -28.83 -2.42
C LYS A 447 16.57 -30.21 -2.88
N GLN A 448 17.57 -30.78 -2.21
CA GLN A 448 18.02 -32.15 -2.51
C GLN A 448 16.91 -33.18 -2.27
N ARG A 449 16.00 -32.92 -1.33
CA ARG A 449 14.84 -33.78 -1.05
C ARG A 449 13.60 -33.40 -1.87
N ASN A 450 13.38 -32.11 -2.10
CA ASN A 450 12.33 -31.63 -2.99
C ASN A 450 12.90 -30.68 -4.05
N PRO A 451 13.30 -31.21 -5.23
CA PRO A 451 13.86 -30.41 -6.32
C PRO A 451 12.88 -29.37 -6.89
N ASN A 452 11.57 -29.54 -6.66
CA ASN A 452 10.53 -28.62 -7.12
C ASN A 452 10.16 -27.56 -6.08
N ALA A 453 10.70 -27.66 -4.85
CA ALA A 453 10.37 -26.71 -3.78
C ALA A 453 10.68 -25.27 -4.22
N LYS A 454 9.78 -24.37 -3.84
CA LYS A 454 9.82 -22.94 -4.10
C LYS A 454 10.03 -22.18 -2.78
N LEU A 455 10.90 -21.19 -2.79
CA LEU A 455 11.12 -20.29 -1.67
C LEU A 455 10.61 -18.89 -2.04
N ILE A 456 9.86 -18.28 -1.11
CA ILE A 456 9.33 -16.94 -1.26
C ILE A 456 9.75 -16.13 -0.05
N CYS A 457 10.54 -15.08 -0.27
CA CYS A 457 11.00 -14.16 0.75
C CYS A 457 10.17 -12.87 0.65
N VAL A 458 9.48 -12.53 1.74
CA VAL A 458 8.62 -11.36 1.84
C VAL A 458 9.22 -10.39 2.85
N ASP A 459 9.75 -9.27 2.36
CA ASP A 459 10.25 -8.21 3.23
C ASP A 459 9.17 -7.13 3.40
N LEU A 460 8.82 -6.89 4.66
CA LEU A 460 7.74 -5.96 5.01
C LEU A 460 8.15 -4.49 4.90
N GLN A 461 9.45 -4.21 4.87
CA GLN A 461 10.02 -2.88 4.71
C GLN A 461 10.69 -2.75 3.33
N PRO A 462 10.71 -1.54 2.73
CA PRO A 462 11.24 -1.37 1.39
C PRO A 462 12.76 -1.48 1.30
N TYR A 463 13.25 -2.05 0.19
CA TYR A 463 14.68 -2.26 -0.09
C TYR A 463 14.99 -2.17 -1.59
N THR A 464 16.26 -1.95 -1.91
CA THR A 464 16.82 -2.01 -3.27
C THR A 464 17.70 -3.22 -3.56
N ASN A 465 18.05 -4.01 -2.53
CA ASN A 465 19.01 -5.10 -2.63
C ASN A 465 18.43 -6.40 -2.06
N SER A 466 18.53 -7.51 -2.79
CA SER A 466 18.17 -8.84 -2.29
C SER A 466 19.42 -9.68 -2.02
N GLN A 467 19.36 -10.52 -1.00
CA GLN A 467 20.48 -11.38 -0.60
C GLN A 467 20.48 -12.75 -1.30
N ILE A 468 19.31 -13.19 -1.76
CA ILE A 468 19.19 -14.40 -2.57
C ILE A 468 18.92 -13.97 -3.99
N LYS A 469 19.80 -14.38 -4.90
CA LYS A 469 19.60 -14.22 -6.34
C LYS A 469 18.21 -14.72 -6.68
N ASP A 470 17.39 -13.92 -7.38
CA ASP A 470 16.18 -14.44 -8.02
C ASP A 470 16.62 -15.61 -8.91
N GLN A 471 16.22 -16.80 -8.50
CA GLN A 471 16.43 -18.06 -9.21
C GLN A 471 15.05 -18.57 -9.60
N ARG A 472 14.99 -19.55 -10.51
CA ARG A 472 13.71 -20.14 -10.93
C ARG A 472 12.84 -20.65 -9.77
N ASP A 473 13.45 -20.89 -8.61
CA ASP A 473 12.85 -21.43 -7.41
C ASP A 473 12.89 -20.49 -6.19
N VAL A 474 13.41 -19.25 -6.33
CA VAL A 474 13.37 -18.24 -5.26
C VAL A 474 12.74 -16.94 -5.75
N LEU A 475 11.75 -16.44 -4.99
CA LEU A 475 11.05 -15.19 -5.26
C LEU A 475 11.22 -14.20 -4.10
N ASN A 476 11.77 -13.02 -4.37
CA ASN A 476 11.79 -11.92 -3.41
C ASN A 476 10.66 -10.91 -3.72
N ILE A 477 9.86 -10.57 -2.70
CA ILE A 477 8.75 -9.62 -2.80
C ILE A 477 8.82 -8.65 -1.62
N GLY A 478 8.64 -7.36 -1.89
CA GLY A 478 8.50 -6.34 -0.85
C GLY A 478 7.04 -5.93 -0.65
N GLY A 479 6.69 -5.53 0.57
CA GLY A 479 5.42 -4.89 0.91
C GLY A 479 4.42 -5.82 1.60
N PHE A 480 3.13 -5.50 1.50
CA PHE A 480 2.05 -6.27 2.16
C PHE A 480 0.67 -6.01 1.52
N SER A 481 0.64 -5.82 0.18
CA SER A 481 -0.59 -5.58 -0.59
C SER A 481 -1.30 -6.89 -0.99
N ASP A 482 -2.59 -6.83 -1.33
CA ASP A 482 -3.33 -8.02 -1.79
C ASP A 482 -2.71 -8.65 -3.06
N GLU A 483 -2.08 -7.83 -3.90
CA GLU A 483 -1.40 -8.28 -5.11
C GLU A 483 -0.19 -9.17 -4.82
N MET A 484 0.42 -9.01 -3.63
CA MET A 484 1.47 -9.91 -3.16
C MET A 484 0.96 -11.35 -3.08
N PHE A 485 -0.21 -11.58 -2.52
CA PHE A 485 -0.72 -12.95 -2.36
C PHE A 485 -1.00 -13.64 -3.69
N LYS A 486 -1.45 -12.90 -4.71
CA LYS A 486 -1.59 -13.42 -6.07
C LYS A 486 -0.24 -13.88 -6.63
N ARG A 487 0.78 -13.03 -6.50
CA ARG A 487 2.15 -13.34 -6.93
C ARG A 487 2.71 -14.58 -6.22
N ILE A 488 2.45 -14.72 -4.92
CA ILE A 488 2.82 -15.89 -4.12
C ILE A 488 2.20 -17.15 -4.71
N ALA A 489 0.89 -17.15 -4.98
CA ALA A 489 0.20 -18.33 -5.51
C ALA A 489 0.61 -18.67 -6.95
N GLU A 490 0.81 -17.68 -7.81
CA GLU A 490 1.25 -17.91 -9.20
C GLU A 490 2.67 -18.47 -9.27
N PHE A 491 3.58 -17.98 -8.44
CA PHE A 491 4.94 -18.51 -8.35
C PHE A 491 4.96 -19.94 -7.79
N ALA A 492 4.18 -20.19 -6.75
CA ALA A 492 4.00 -21.53 -6.19
C ALA A 492 3.40 -22.52 -7.21
N ALA A 493 2.53 -22.05 -8.12
CA ALA A 493 1.97 -22.86 -9.21
C ALA A 493 2.96 -23.13 -10.36
N GLY A 494 4.15 -22.52 -10.36
CA GLY A 494 5.16 -22.71 -11.41
C GLY A 494 4.94 -21.84 -12.66
N ASN A 495 4.08 -20.82 -12.58
CA ASN A 495 3.69 -20.00 -13.73
C ASN A 495 4.63 -18.79 -13.98
N SER A 496 5.76 -18.63 -13.26
CA SER A 496 6.67 -17.50 -13.48
C SER A 496 8.14 -17.77 -13.11
N ASP A 497 9.05 -17.19 -13.93
CA ASP A 497 10.52 -17.23 -13.77
C ASP A 497 11.06 -16.06 -12.89
N GLY A 498 10.25 -15.51 -11.97
CA GLY A 498 10.66 -14.43 -11.05
C GLY A 498 10.62 -13.00 -11.62
N LYS A 499 10.55 -12.81 -12.95
CA LYS A 499 10.47 -11.50 -13.65
C LYS A 499 9.05 -10.89 -13.75
N PHE A 500 8.11 -11.43 -13.01
CA PHE A 500 6.67 -11.18 -13.18
C PHE A 500 6.27 -9.70 -13.24
N TRP A 501 6.79 -8.83 -12.35
CA TRP A 501 6.42 -7.41 -12.40
C TRP A 501 6.93 -6.71 -13.65
N VAL A 502 8.14 -7.03 -14.12
CA VAL A 502 8.66 -6.46 -15.36
C VAL A 502 7.79 -6.89 -16.52
N ASP A 503 7.42 -8.16 -16.61
CA ASP A 503 6.59 -8.68 -17.70
C ASP A 503 5.16 -8.12 -17.66
N GLN A 504 4.53 -8.05 -16.49
CA GLN A 504 3.21 -7.45 -16.29
C GLN A 504 3.22 -5.95 -16.61
N ILE A 505 4.23 -5.22 -16.13
CA ILE A 505 4.40 -3.80 -16.44
C ILE A 505 4.62 -3.64 -17.95
N ASP A 506 5.51 -4.41 -18.58
CA ASP A 506 5.77 -4.33 -20.02
C ASP A 506 4.50 -4.62 -20.85
N SER A 507 3.61 -5.48 -20.36
CA SER A 507 2.30 -5.80 -20.97
C SER A 507 1.24 -4.70 -20.85
N MET A 508 1.45 -3.70 -19.97
CA MET A 508 0.51 -2.60 -19.80
C MET A 508 0.41 -1.77 -21.08
N GLN A 509 -0.82 -1.55 -21.54
CA GLN A 509 -1.09 -0.60 -22.63
C GLN A 509 -1.14 0.82 -22.06
N ILE A 510 -0.39 1.73 -22.68
CA ILE A 510 -0.36 3.17 -22.37
C ILE A 510 -1.61 3.87 -22.90
#